data_AF-T2SRK2-F1
#
_entry.id   AF-T2SRK2-F1
#
_cell.length_a   1.000
_cell.length_b   1.000
_cell.length_c   1.000
_cell.angle_alpha   90.00
_cell.angle_beta   90.00
_cell.angle_gamma   90.00
#
_symmetry.space_group_name_H-M   'P 1'
#
loop_
_entity.id
_entity.type
_entity.pdbx_description
1 polymer ?
#
loop_
_entity_poly.entity_id
_entity_poly.type
_entity_poly.pdbx_seq_one_letter_code
_entity_poly.pdbx_strand_id
1 'polypeptide(L)' 'IALNLLWTIRNRAYHWENLLKIQPNNRPRIATPFNGKTENIPMDRILVIGIEPNKITLFLDDLIKSIRNKDFEDLSSL' A
#
# COMPACT_ATOMS: atom_id res chain seq x y z
N ILE A 1 3.54 -0.16 -8.56
CA ILE A 1 3.55 -0.32 -7.08
C ILE A 1 2.16 -0.03 -6.50
N ALA A 2 1.65 1.21 -6.59
CA ALA A 2 0.36 1.61 -5.99
C ALA A 2 -0.83 0.71 -6.39
N LEU A 3 -0.97 0.36 -7.68
CA LEU A 3 -2.03 -0.54 -8.15
C LEU A 3 -2.00 -1.93 -7.48
N ASN A 4 -0.82 -2.53 -7.32
CA ASN A 4 -0.68 -3.83 -6.66
C ASN A 4 -1.05 -3.75 -5.17
N LEU A 5 -0.70 -2.63 -4.52
CA LEU A 5 -1.08 -2.37 -3.13
C LEU A 5 -2.60 -2.22 -3.00
N LEU A 6 -3.26 -1.50 -3.91
CA LEU A 6 -4.72 -1.39 -3.97
C LEU A 6 -5.41 -2.73 -4.16
N TRP A 7 -4.91 -3.57 -5.06
CA TRP A 7 -5.43 -4.93 -5.23
C TRP A 7 -5.28 -5.76 -3.95
N THR A 8 -4.15 -5.62 -3.26
CA THR A 8 -3.90 -6.33 -2.00
C THR A 8 -4.86 -5.86 -0.90
N ILE A 9 -5.11 -4.55 -0.80
CA ILE A 9 -6.10 -3.96 0.12
C ILE A 9 -7.49 -4.50 -0.21
N ARG A 10 -7.94 -4.40 -1.47
CA ARG A 10 -9.25 -4.89 -1.93
C ARG A 10 -9.46 -6.35 -1.56
N ASN A 11 -8.50 -7.22 -1.87
CA ASN A 11 -8.62 -8.66 -1.63
C ASN A 11 -8.67 -9.02 -0.14
N ARG A 12 -8.05 -8.20 0.73
CA ARG A 12 -8.01 -8.44 2.17
C ARG A 12 -9.16 -7.77 2.92
N ALA A 13 -9.73 -6.69 2.39
CA ALA A 13 -10.80 -5.92 3.02
C ALA A 13 -12.11 -6.71 3.20
N TYR A 14 -12.27 -7.85 2.51
CA TYR A 14 -13.40 -8.78 2.75
C TYR A 14 -13.49 -9.22 4.22
N HIS A 15 -12.35 -9.32 4.89
CA HIS A 15 -12.25 -9.49 6.34
C HIS A 15 -11.36 -8.36 6.86
N TRP A 16 -11.97 -7.27 7.32
CA TRP A 16 -11.27 -6.02 7.62
C TRP A 16 -10.07 -6.21 8.57
N GLU A 17 -10.10 -7.18 9.48
CA GLU A 17 -8.99 -7.46 10.40
C GLU A 17 -7.73 -7.91 9.67
N ASN A 18 -7.84 -8.44 8.45
CA ASN A 18 -6.69 -8.80 7.61
C ASN A 18 -5.88 -7.59 7.14
N LEU A 19 -6.47 -6.38 7.12
CA LEU A 19 -5.76 -5.15 6.79
C LEU A 19 -4.74 -4.81 7.89
N LEU A 20 -5.03 -5.17 9.14
CA LEU A 20 -4.21 -4.85 10.31
C LEU A 20 -3.12 -5.90 10.61
N LYS A 21 -3.11 -7.03 9.89
CA LYS A 21 -2.22 -8.15 10.18
C LYS A 21 -0.78 -7.89 9.72
N ILE A 22 0.15 -8.27 10.59
CA ILE A 22 1.60 -8.29 10.34
C ILE A 22 2.02 -9.74 10.09
N GLN A 23 3.06 -9.95 9.29
CA GLN A 23 3.69 -11.24 9.09
C GLN A 23 4.60 -11.59 10.29
N PRO A 24 4.93 -12.88 10.54
CA PRO A 24 5.81 -13.28 11.64
C PRO A 24 7.21 -12.63 11.64
N ASN A 25 7.67 -12.18 10.47
CA ASN A 25 8.94 -11.46 10.30
C ASN A 25 8.81 -9.93 10.51
N ASN A 26 7.76 -9.49 11.19
CA ASN A 26 7.45 -8.09 11.46
C ASN A 26 7.28 -7.22 10.20
N ARG A 27 6.81 -7.81 9.09
CA ARG A 27 6.52 -7.08 7.84
C ARG A 27 5.02 -6.91 7.63
N PRO A 28 4.56 -5.81 7.03
CA PRO A 28 3.16 -5.65 6.68
C PRO A 28 2.67 -6.76 5.73
N ARG A 29 1.41 -7.18 5.90
CA ARG A 29 0.76 -8.09 4.92
C ARG A 29 0.25 -7.37 3.67
N ILE A 30 0.12 -6.04 3.72
CA ILE A 30 -0.12 -5.19 2.57
C ILE A 30 1.24 -4.86 1.97
N ALA A 31 1.73 -5.69 1.06
CA ALA A 31 3.04 -5.53 0.46
C ALA A 31 3.10 -6.07 -0.96
N THR A 32 4.00 -5.52 -1.78
CA THR A 32 4.25 -5.94 -3.16
C THR A 32 5.75 -5.96 -3.45
N PRO A 33 6.26 -6.93 -4.21
CA PRO A 33 7.65 -6.92 -4.64
C PRO A 33 7.91 -5.74 -5.60
N PHE A 34 9.10 -5.18 -5.51
CA PHE A 34 9.61 -4.13 -6.37
C PHE A 34 10.81 -4.64 -7.15
N ASN A 35 10.68 -4.64 -8.47
CA ASN A 35 11.69 -5.15 -9.39
C ASN A 35 12.45 -4.01 -10.12
N GLY A 36 12.34 -2.77 -9.66
CA GLY A 36 13.03 -1.63 -10.28
C GLY A 36 14.49 -1.53 -9.87
N LYS A 37 15.32 -0.91 -10.71
CA LYS A 37 16.70 -0.55 -10.36
C LYS A 37 16.65 0.53 -9.30
N THR A 38 17.28 0.28 -8.16
CA THR A 38 17.53 1.31 -7.15
C THR A 38 19.01 1.60 -7.15
N GLU A 39 19.37 2.88 -7.13
CA GLU A 39 20.76 3.33 -7.26
C GLU A 39 21.64 2.91 -6.06
N ASN A 40 21.01 2.47 -4.96
CA ASN A 40 21.65 2.27 -3.66
C ASN A 40 21.35 0.92 -2.97
N ILE A 41 20.64 -0.01 -3.62
CA ILE A 41 20.37 -1.34 -3.04
C ILE A 41 20.95 -2.40 -3.98
N PRO A 42 21.86 -3.26 -3.50
CA PRO A 42 22.31 -4.39 -4.28
C PRO A 42 21.09 -5.21 -4.75
N MET A 43 20.97 -5.44 -6.05
CA MET A 43 19.86 -6.18 -6.67
C MET A 43 19.89 -7.69 -6.38
N ASP A 44 20.72 -8.15 -5.44
CA ASP A 44 20.77 -9.55 -4.98
C ASP A 44 19.55 -9.93 -4.11
N ARG A 45 18.70 -8.94 -3.75
CA ARG A 45 17.49 -9.13 -2.94
C ARG A 45 16.27 -8.49 -3.59
N ILE A 46 15.13 -9.17 -3.52
CA ILE A 46 13.83 -8.59 -3.90
C ILE A 46 13.48 -7.52 -2.86
N LEU A 47 13.43 -6.26 -3.28
CA LEU A 47 12.88 -5.19 -2.45
C LEU A 47 11.38 -5.40 -2.32
N VAL A 48 10.87 -5.38 -1.09
CA VAL A 48 9.43 -5.50 -0.82
C VAL A 48 8.95 -4.18 -0.26
N ILE A 49 7.99 -3.56 -0.94
CA ILE A 49 7.37 -2.31 -0.51
C ILE A 49 6.06 -2.67 0.18
N GLY A 50 5.90 -2.26 1.43
CA GLY A 50 4.69 -2.48 2.21
C GLY A 50 4.09 -1.18 2.74
N ILE A 51 2.80 -1.24 3.05
CA ILE A 51 2.09 -0.18 3.78
C ILE A 51 1.95 -0.64 5.21
N GLU A 52 2.50 0.11 6.16
CA GLU A 52 2.28 -0.14 7.58
C GLU A 52 0.77 -0.14 7.87
N PRO A 53 0.22 -1.07 8.66
CA PRO A 53 -1.23 -1.19 8.76
C PRO A 53 -1.93 0.06 9.30
N ASN A 54 -1.29 0.83 10.17
CA ASN A 54 -1.81 2.11 10.66
C ASN A 54 -1.66 3.29 9.68
N LYS A 55 -1.08 3.06 8.49
CA LYS A 55 -0.89 4.06 7.42
C LYS A 55 -1.74 3.77 6.18
N ILE A 56 -2.61 2.77 6.20
CA ILE A 56 -3.47 2.42 5.06
C ILE A 56 -4.37 3.61 4.67
N THR A 57 -5.01 4.27 5.63
CA THR A 57 -5.85 5.45 5.36
C THR A 57 -5.04 6.58 4.72
N LEU A 58 -3.88 6.92 5.30
CA LEU A 58 -3.00 7.96 4.75
C LEU A 58 -2.59 7.67 3.29
N PHE A 59 -2.23 6.41 3.00
CA PHE A 59 -1.92 5.99 1.64
C PHE A 59 -3.10 6.16 0.68
N LEU A 60 -4.32 5.81 1.11
CA LEU A 60 -5.52 5.95 0.29
C LEU A 60 -5.89 7.42 0.07
N ASP A 61 -5.76 8.27 1.10
CA ASP A 61 -6.01 9.72 1.00
C ASP A 61 -5.04 10.37 0.01
N ASP A 62 -3.76 10.07 0.12
CA ASP A 62 -2.73 10.58 -0.79
C ASP A 62 -2.97 10.10 -2.22
N LEU A 63 -3.40 8.85 -2.39
CA LEU A 63 -3.77 8.32 -3.71
C LEU A 63 -4.96 9.05 -4.30
N ILE A 64 -6.04 9.24 -3.54
CA ILE A 64 -7.25 9.94 -3.98
C ILE A 64 -6.88 11.37 -4.41
N LYS A 65 -6.12 12.09 -3.58
CA LYS A 65 -5.64 13.46 -3.88
C LYS A 65 -4.76 13.50 -5.13
N SER A 66 -3.95 12.46 -5.38
CA SER A 66 -3.07 12.40 -6.55
C SER A 66 -3.82 12.31 -7.88
N ILE A 67 -5.05 11.78 -7.88
CA ILE A 67 -5.87 11.63 -9.09
C ILE A 67 -6.35 13.00 -9.63
N ARG A 68 -6.31 14.08 -8.82
CA ARG A 68 -6.77 15.44 -9.17
C ARG A 68 -8.16 15.46 -9.80
N ASN A 69 -9.02 14.54 -9.38
CA ASN A 69 -10.40 14.51 -9.80
C ASN A 69 -11.25 15.19 -8.73
N LYS A 70 -11.93 16.27 -9.12
CA LYS A 70 -12.78 17.08 -8.23
C LYS A 70 -13.90 16.25 -7.59
N ASP A 71 -14.42 15.24 -8.29
CA ASP A 71 -15.47 14.36 -7.77
C ASP A 71 -14.98 13.47 -6.62
N PHE A 72 -13.67 13.30 -6.48
CA PHE A 72 -13.05 12.50 -5.41
C PHE A 72 -12.40 13.35 -4.32
N GLU A 73 -12.29 14.68 -4.47
CA GLU A 73 -11.74 15.56 -3.43
C GLU A 73 -12.59 15.49 -2.15
N ASP A 74 -13.91 15.44 -2.31
CA ASP A 74 -14.89 15.32 -1.22
C ASP A 74 -14.86 13.96 -0.49
N LEU A 75 -14.29 12.91 -1.11
CA LEU A 75 -14.11 11.61 -0.44
C LEU A 75 -12.93 11.60 0.52
N SER A 76 -11.97 12.53 0.37
CA SER A 76 -10.78 12.62 1.22
C SER A 76 -10.99 13.45 2.49
N SER A 77 -12.15 14.09 2.61
CA SER A 77 -12.56 14.94 3.75
C SER A 77 -13.61 14.28 4.65
N LEU A 78 -14.00 13.03 4.32
CA LEU A 78 -15.02 12.22 5.01
C LEU A 78 -14.39 11.33 6.09
#